data_AF-A0A1Y1Y724-F1
#
_entry.id   AF-A0A1Y1Y724-F1
#
_cell.length_a   1.000
_cell.length_b   1.000
_cell.length_c   1.000
_cell.angle_alpha   90.00
_cell.angle_beta   90.00
_cell.angle_gamma   90.00
#
_symmetry.space_group_name_H-M   'P 1'
#
loop_
_entity.id
_entity.type
_entity.pdbx_description
1 polymer ?
#
loop_
_entity_poly.entity_id
_entity_poly.type
_entity_poly.pdbx_seq_one_letter_code
_entity_poly.pdbx_strand_id
1 'polypeptide(L)' 'MPVRQPLKTLSSDTSTNEQKKDWFLTLSPNGRISIIIDNTQSPPFPVMGTSAELLYLLKFDEKQYFGPDNELELSSVL' A
#
# COMPACT_ATOMS: atom_id res chain seq x y z
N MET A 1 15.66 -9.46 -13.94
CA MET A 1 15.05 -9.50 -12.60
C MET A 1 14.96 -8.06 -12.11
N PRO A 2 13.78 -7.46 -11.93
CA PRO A 2 13.71 -6.14 -11.31
C PRO A 2 14.21 -6.29 -9.86
N VAL A 3 15.12 -5.42 -9.46
CA VAL A 3 15.69 -5.41 -8.12
C VAL A 3 14.55 -5.20 -7.12
N ARG A 4 14.36 -6.14 -6.18
CA ARG A 4 13.45 -5.95 -5.04
C ARG A 4 13.97 -4.74 -4.25
N GLN A 5 13.38 -3.57 -4.46
CA GLN A 5 13.72 -2.41 -3.66
C GLN A 5 13.21 -2.67 -2.23
N PRO A 6 14.05 -2.47 -1.20
CA PRO A 6 13.58 -2.61 0.17
C PRO A 6 12.48 -1.58 0.45
N LEU A 7 11.37 -2.03 1.04
CA LEU A 7 10.34 -1.13 1.53
C LEU A 7 10.97 -0.21 2.59
N LYS A 8 10.83 1.10 2.39
CA LYS A 8 11.20 2.10 3.40
C LYS A 8 9.95 2.47 4.18
N THR A 9 9.89 2.05 5.44
CA THR A 9 8.78 2.37 6.33
C THR A 9 8.99 3.72 7.00
N LEU A 10 7.95 4.55 7.00
CA LEU A 10 7.86 5.73 7.84
C LEU A 10 6.85 5.45 8.95
N SER A 11 7.31 5.35 10.19
CA SER A 11 6.42 5.18 11.35
C SER A 11 5.74 6.50 11.68
N SER A 12 4.41 6.50 11.74
CA SER A 12 3.60 7.65 12.15
C SER A 12 2.99 7.37 13.52
N ASP A 13 3.19 8.28 14.47
CA ASP A 13 2.50 8.26 15.75
C ASP A 13 1.10 8.88 15.58
N THR A 14 0.04 8.14 15.92
CA THR A 14 -1.34 8.63 15.79
C THR A 14 -1.71 9.61 16.90
N SER A 15 -1.01 9.57 18.04
CA SER A 15 -1.24 10.49 19.17
C SER A 15 -0.78 11.92 18.87
N THR A 16 0.21 12.07 17.97
CA THR A 16 0.74 13.37 17.55
C THR A 16 -0.05 14.01 16.42
N ASN A 17 -1.06 13.33 15.89
CA ASN A 17 -1.83 13.73 14.70
C ASN A 17 -0.97 13.97 13.46
N GLU A 18 0.16 13.27 13.31
CA GLU A 18 1.05 13.41 12.15
C GLU A 18 0.31 13.20 10.82
N GLN A 19 -0.64 12.26 10.78
CA GLN A 19 -1.50 11.96 9.64
C GLN A 19 -2.47 13.09 9.25
N LYS A 20 -2.59 14.14 10.07
CA LYS A 20 -3.41 15.32 9.80
C LYS A 20 -2.61 16.51 9.30
N LYS A 21 -1.27 16.42 9.22
CA LYS A 21 -0.42 17.51 8.74
C LYS A 21 -0.49 17.62 7.22
N ASP A 22 -0.31 18.84 6.70
CA ASP A 22 -0.43 19.16 5.27
C ASP A 22 0.42 18.26 4.36
N TRP A 23 1.64 17.93 4.80
CA TRP A 23 2.53 17.06 4.05
C TRP A 23 1.96 15.65 3.87
N PHE A 24 1.27 15.10 4.89
CA PHE A 24 0.66 13.79 4.82
C PHE A 24 -0.66 13.83 4.07
N LEU A 25 -1.47 14.88 4.26
CA LEU A 25 -2.73 15.05 3.53
C LEU A 25 -2.53 15.22 2.02
N THR A 26 -1.36 15.69 1.59
CA THR A 26 -0.97 15.71 0.18
C THR A 26 -0.83 14.29 -0.40
N LEU A 27 -0.49 13.31 0.43
CA LEU A 27 -0.36 11.89 0.05
C LEU A 27 -1.65 11.10 0.26
N SER A 28 -2.33 11.35 1.38
CA SER A 28 -3.57 10.69 1.79
C SER A 28 -4.61 11.74 2.16
N PRO A 29 -5.44 12.19 1.21
CA PRO A 29 -6.40 13.29 1.44
C PRO A 29 -7.43 13.02 2.55
N ASN A 30 -7.66 11.75 2.88
CA ASN A 30 -8.55 11.35 3.97
C ASN A 30 -7.84 11.26 5.35
N GLY A 31 -6.53 11.53 5.40
CA GLY A 31 -5.72 11.50 6.61
C GLY A 31 -5.61 10.13 7.27
N ARG A 32 -5.88 9.04 6.54
CA ARG A 32 -5.80 7.68 7.07
C ARG A 32 -4.44 7.07 6.77
N ILE A 33 -3.95 6.36 7.77
CA ILE A 33 -2.96 5.29 7.62
C ILE A 33 -3.72 3.97 7.40
N SER A 34 -3.15 2.96 6.75
CA SER A 34 -1.86 2.90 6.04
C SER A 34 -1.92 3.54 4.65
N ILE A 35 -0.75 3.76 4.02
CA ILE A 35 -0.60 4.10 2.58
C ILE A 35 0.68 3.47 2.02
N ILE A 36 0.68 3.12 0.73
CA ILE A 36 1.88 2.75 -0.03
C ILE A 36 2.15 3.82 -1.08
N ILE A 37 3.39 4.30 -1.16
CA ILE A 37 3.83 5.18 -2.24
C ILE A 37 4.74 4.39 -3.18
N ASP A 38 4.25 4.09 -4.37
CA ASP A 38 5.05 3.47 -5.42
C ASP A 38 5.81 4.53 -6.21
N ASN A 39 7.11 4.63 -5.94
CA ASN A 39 8.02 5.56 -6.60
C ASN A 39 8.57 5.01 -7.93
N THR A 40 8.19 3.80 -8.36
CA THR A 40 8.58 3.27 -9.68
C THR A 40 7.78 3.91 -10.82
N GLN A 41 6.65 4.55 -10.49
CA GLN A 41 5.78 5.26 -11.42
C GLN A 41 6.14 6.75 -11.49
N SER A 42 5.83 7.39 -12.62
CA SER A 42 6.00 8.85 -12.80
C SER A 42 4.69 9.47 -13.29
N PRO A 43 3.99 10.28 -12.46
CA PRO A 43 4.33 10.63 -11.07
C PRO A 43 4.23 9.44 -10.10
N PRO A 44 4.82 9.53 -8.89
CA PRO A 44 4.66 8.50 -7.86
C PRO A 44 3.18 8.17 -7.61
N PHE A 45 2.88 6.88 -7.46
CA PHE A 45 1.51 6.40 -7.38
C PHE A 45 1.13 6.07 -5.92
N PRO A 46 0.22 6.84 -5.29
CA PRO A 46 -0.27 6.53 -3.96
C PRO A 46 -1.34 5.43 -4.04
N VAL A 47 -1.14 4.37 -3.27
CA VAL A 47 -2.14 3.33 -3.02
C VAL A 47 -2.67 3.54 -1.62
N MET A 48 -3.98 3.73 -1.51
CA MET A 48 -4.67 4.02 -0.27
C MET A 48 -5.79 3.02 -0.03
N GLY A 49 -5.95 2.63 1.23
CA GLY A 49 -7.04 1.76 1.67
C GLY A 49 -6.59 0.30 1.70
N THR A 50 -6.90 -0.37 2.80
CA THR A 50 -6.33 -1.67 3.16
C THR A 50 -6.50 -2.71 2.05
N SER A 51 -7.69 -2.84 1.46
CA SER A 51 -7.92 -3.82 0.37
C SER A 51 -7.10 -3.50 -0.88
N ALA A 52 -7.02 -2.23 -1.28
CA ALA A 52 -6.25 -1.82 -2.46
C ALA A 52 -4.73 -2.03 -2.23
N GLU A 53 -4.24 -1.74 -1.03
CA GLU A 53 -2.86 -1.99 -0.62
C GLU A 53 -2.51 -3.48 -0.65
N LEU A 54 -3.38 -4.34 -0.13
CA LEU A 54 -3.18 -5.80 -0.16
C LEU A 54 -3.16 -6.34 -1.58
N LEU A 55 -4.13 -5.95 -2.42
CA LEU A 55 -4.18 -6.33 -3.82
C LEU A 55 -2.97 -5.82 -4.61
N TYR A 56 -2.48 -4.63 -4.27
CA TYR A 56 -1.28 -4.07 -4.86
C TYR A 56 -0.03 -4.89 -4.49
N LEU A 57 0.11 -5.27 -3.21
CA LEU A 57 1.22 -6.08 -2.72
C LEU A 57 1.22 -7.50 -3.29
N LEU A 58 0.05 -8.06 -3.62
CA LEU A 58 -0.07 -9.39 -4.23
C LEU A 58 0.71 -9.50 -5.55
N LYS A 59 0.87 -8.40 -6.30
CA LYS A 59 1.68 -8.35 -7.54
C LYS A 59 3.15 -8.69 -7.31
N PHE A 60 3.63 -8.56 -6.08
CA PHE A 60 5.02 -8.80 -5.68
C PHE A 60 5.19 -10.14 -4.93
N ASP A 61 4.10 -10.88 -4.70
CA ASP A 61 4.10 -12.19 -4.06
C ASP A 61 4.38 -13.31 -5.07
N GLU A 62 5.62 -13.34 -5.58
CA GLU A 62 6.08 -14.32 -6.58
C GLU A 62 5.92 -15.78 -6.13
N LYS A 63 5.81 -16.02 -4.82
CA LYS A 63 5.69 -17.36 -4.25
C LYS A 63 4.26 -17.72 -3.84
N GLN A 64 3.29 -16.84 -4.10
CA GLN A 64 1.88 -17.02 -3.76
C GLN A 64 1.66 -17.45 -2.30
N TYR A 65 2.32 -16.78 -1.36
CA TYR A 65 2.10 -17.02 0.07
C TYR A 65 0.79 -16.43 0.59
N PHE A 66 0.29 -15.36 -0.03
CA PHE A 66 -0.86 -14.58 0.45
C PHE A 66 -1.99 -14.50 -0.57
N GLY A 67 -1.76 -15.00 -1.80
CA GLY A 67 -2.77 -15.03 -2.85
C GLY A 67 -3.77 -16.17 -2.65
N PRO A 68 -5.03 -15.99 -3.06
CA PRO A 68 -6.00 -17.08 -3.15
C PRO A 68 -5.52 -18.12 -4.18
N ASP A 69 -5.83 -19.39 -3.94
CA ASP A 69 -5.40 -20.49 -4.81
C ASP A 69 -6.16 -20.53 -6.15
N ASN A 70 -7.36 -19.92 -6.18
CA ASN A 70 -8.25 -19.93 -7.35
C ASN A 70 -9.12 -18.67 -7.44
N GLU A 71 -9.80 -18.53 -8.59
CA GLU A 71 -10.65 -17.37 -8.92
C GLU A 71 -11.89 -17.23 -8.03
N LEU A 72 -12.44 -18.35 -7.53
CA LEU A 72 -13.58 -18.33 -6.62
C LEU A 72 -13.19 -17.75 -5.25
N GLU A 73 -12.04 -18.13 -4.73
CA GLU A 73 -11.49 -17.56 -3.50
C GLU A 73 -11.14 -16.09 -3.67
N LEU A 74 -10.55 -15.71 -4.81
CA LEU A 74 -10.30 -14.31 -5.13
C LEU A 74 -11.57 -13.46 -5.09
N SER A 75 -12.68 -13.98 -5.63
CA SER A 75 -13.97 -13.29 -5.61
C SER A 75 -14.55 -13.09 -4.20
N SER A 76 -14.11 -13.85 -3.19
CA SER A 76 -14.58 -13.73 -1.81
C SER A 76 -13.79 -12.71 -0.97
N VAL A 77 -12.64 -12.28 -1.47
CA VAL A 77 -11.71 -11.35 -0.79
C VAL A 77 -11.89 -9.91 -1.30
N LEU A 78 -12.54 -9.73 -2.45
CA LEU A 78 -12.87 -8.44 -3.08
C LEU A 78 -14.25 -7.92 -2.65
#